data_AF-A0A1Z9QGX9-F1
#
_entry.id   AF-A0A1Z9QGX9-F1
#
_cell.length_a   1.000
_cell.length_b   1.000
_cell.length_c   1.000
_cell.angle_alpha   90.00
_cell.angle_beta   90.00
_cell.angle_gamma   90.00
#
_symmetry.space_group_name_H-M   'P 1'
#
loop_
_entity.id
_entity.type
_entity.pdbx_description
1 polymer ?
#
loop_
_entity_poly.entity_id
_entity_poly.type
_entity_poly.pdbx_seq_one_letter_code
_entity_poly.pdbx_strand_id
1 'polypeptide(L)'
;MRRIAFIFAYCLVLCLGQIPVAGASVPAVAGSVGKAILKYFGKQGGEEATEYLSRRGGNEIMERVVTTATRQGGDEAVEQVAKFTGKYGPDALAALDNAPSLVPLIRTLDDLPPAQVKLALTKLAAGKPGRELAEAIAVHGGSALRMELQHPGVGLFFVRSFGDEGVELASKMTTDQAIVVARHADDIGKLPATQKAGLVGMLKGNTEQMVGFVGRFVEANPGKTLFTVAATTVILAEPERILGGDEIVFDADGNPVLISKSGFVDRAMEAGGEVASHVSTNYLRPVYLTVMAFVGVFVVIWGSLKYWAFRKMKAIAKIAK
;
A
#
# COMPACT_ATOMS: atom_id res chain seq x y z
N MET A 1 42.79 45.21 -55.52
CA MET A 1 41.74 44.22 -55.83
C MET A 1 42.22 42.75 -55.93
N ARG A 2 43.50 42.42 -55.64
CA ARG A 2 44.01 41.02 -55.67
C ARG A 2 43.87 40.23 -54.36
N ARG A 3 43.53 40.91 -53.24
CA ARG A 3 43.43 40.28 -51.90
C ARG A 3 42.02 39.77 -51.55
N ILE A 4 40.99 40.23 -52.26
CA ILE A 4 39.59 39.79 -52.04
C ILE A 4 39.33 38.44 -52.75
N ALA A 5 40.05 38.14 -53.82
CA ALA A 5 39.92 36.87 -54.54
C ALA A 5 40.43 35.65 -53.73
N PHE A 6 41.38 35.83 -52.82
CA PHE A 6 41.91 34.72 -52.01
C PHE A 6 41.01 34.30 -50.86
N ILE A 7 40.15 35.18 -50.36
CA ILE A 7 39.21 34.84 -49.27
C ILE A 7 38.05 34.01 -49.81
N PHE A 8 37.60 34.26 -51.05
CA PHE A 8 36.56 33.46 -51.69
C PHE A 8 37.04 32.06 -52.09
N ALA A 9 38.32 31.91 -52.45
CA ALA A 9 38.89 30.59 -52.75
C ALA A 9 39.07 29.72 -51.50
N TYR A 10 39.27 30.31 -50.32
CA TYR A 10 39.42 29.55 -49.07
C TYR A 10 38.09 29.08 -48.47
N CYS A 11 36.99 29.83 -48.69
CA CYS A 11 35.65 29.39 -48.27
C CYS A 11 35.09 28.23 -49.11
N LEU A 12 35.50 28.09 -50.38
CA LEU A 12 35.00 27.02 -51.24
C LEU A 12 35.66 25.65 -50.96
N VAL A 13 36.84 25.63 -50.35
CA VAL A 13 37.55 24.39 -49.97
C VAL A 13 37.03 23.81 -48.64
N LEU A 14 36.36 24.61 -47.82
CA LEU A 14 35.74 24.16 -46.56
C LEU A 14 34.37 23.47 -46.75
N CYS A 15 33.79 23.46 -47.96
CA CYS A 15 32.49 22.84 -48.23
C CYS A 15 32.56 21.42 -48.84
N LEU A 16 33.75 20.85 -49.08
CA LEU A 16 33.91 19.49 -49.65
C LEU A 16 34.31 18.42 -48.62
N GLY A 17 34.21 18.73 -47.32
CA GLY A 17 34.53 17.82 -46.22
C GLY A 17 33.35 17.09 -45.58
N GLN A 18 32.15 17.09 -46.18
CA GLN A 18 31.07 16.22 -45.73
C GLN A 18 31.10 14.91 -46.50
N ILE A 19 31.92 13.99 -46.00
CA ILE A 19 31.74 12.56 -46.25
C ILE A 19 30.34 12.23 -45.73
N PRO A 20 29.40 11.72 -46.54
CA PRO A 20 28.24 11.05 -45.99
C PRO A 20 28.80 9.86 -45.20
N VAL A 21 28.70 9.91 -43.88
CA VAL A 21 28.89 8.73 -43.03
C VAL A 21 27.70 7.81 -43.33
N ALA A 22 27.79 7.13 -44.46
CA ALA A 22 26.98 5.99 -44.81
C ALA A 22 27.29 4.91 -43.78
N GLY A 23 26.27 4.51 -43.02
CA GLY A 23 26.34 3.45 -42.04
C GLY A 23 27.23 3.80 -40.85
N ALA A 24 26.67 4.53 -39.89
CA ALA A 24 27.06 4.28 -38.50
C ALA A 24 26.90 2.78 -38.30
N SER A 25 28.03 2.07 -38.27
CA SER A 25 28.08 0.67 -37.90
C SER A 25 27.33 0.57 -36.59
N VAL A 26 26.15 -0.07 -36.63
CA VAL A 26 25.46 -0.50 -35.42
C VAL A 26 26.55 -1.21 -34.61
N PRO A 27 26.96 -0.68 -33.44
CA PRO A 27 28.15 -1.16 -32.77
C PRO A 27 27.97 -2.66 -32.51
N ALA A 28 29.06 -3.44 -32.58
CA ALA A 28 29.07 -4.90 -32.39
C ALA A 28 28.24 -5.38 -31.18
N VAL A 29 28.07 -4.46 -30.22
CA VAL A 29 27.27 -4.49 -29.02
C VAL A 29 25.75 -4.66 -29.25
N ALA A 30 25.12 -4.05 -30.27
CA ALA A 30 23.70 -4.33 -30.59
C ALA A 30 23.50 -5.76 -31.13
N GLY A 31 24.54 -6.31 -31.76
CA GLY A 31 24.56 -7.71 -32.19
C GLY A 31 24.49 -8.69 -31.02
N SER A 32 24.93 -8.29 -29.82
CA SER A 32 24.88 -9.13 -28.62
C SER A 32 23.44 -9.31 -28.11
N VAL A 33 22.65 -8.23 -28.07
CA VAL A 33 21.23 -8.26 -27.67
C VAL A 33 20.41 -9.01 -28.71
N GLY A 34 20.63 -8.75 -30.00
CA GLY A 34 19.98 -9.49 -31.08
C GLY A 34 20.28 -10.99 -31.03
N LYS A 35 21.54 -11.38 -30.79
CA LYS A 35 21.92 -12.79 -30.56
C LYS A 35 21.27 -13.38 -29.30
N ALA A 36 21.13 -12.61 -28.22
CA ALA A 36 20.48 -13.07 -27.00
C ALA A 36 18.98 -13.35 -27.22
N ILE A 37 18.29 -12.48 -27.97
CA ILE A 37 16.89 -12.68 -28.38
C ILE A 37 16.76 -13.94 -29.24
N LEU A 38 17.58 -14.06 -30.29
CA LEU A 38 17.63 -15.25 -31.16
C LEU A 38 17.91 -16.54 -30.38
N LYS A 39 18.81 -16.49 -29.39
CA LYS A 39 19.14 -17.64 -28.53
C LYS A 39 18.01 -17.99 -27.57
N TYR A 40 17.28 -17.00 -27.05
CA TYR A 40 16.12 -17.23 -26.18
C TYR A 40 15.01 -17.94 -26.96
N PHE A 41 14.62 -17.40 -28.11
CA PHE A 41 13.58 -18.01 -28.93
C PHE A 41 14.02 -19.29 -29.64
N GLY A 42 15.30 -19.44 -29.98
CA GLY A 42 15.84 -20.72 -30.47
C GLY A 42 15.68 -21.88 -29.47
N LYS A 43 15.47 -21.58 -28.18
CA LYS A 43 15.16 -22.58 -27.14
C LYS A 43 13.66 -22.77 -26.89
N GLN A 44 12.80 -21.83 -27.28
CA GLN A 44 11.35 -21.88 -27.00
C GLN A 44 10.46 -22.04 -28.25
N GLY A 45 11.01 -21.91 -29.45
CA GLY A 45 10.29 -22.02 -30.72
C GLY A 45 10.51 -20.78 -31.58
N GLY A 46 11.05 -20.94 -32.79
CA GLY A 46 11.44 -19.83 -33.66
C GLY A 46 10.28 -18.93 -34.13
N GLU A 47 9.05 -19.46 -34.12
CA GLU A 47 7.86 -18.78 -34.66
C GLU A 47 7.48 -17.53 -33.85
N GLU A 48 7.49 -17.63 -32.50
CA GLU A 48 7.26 -16.49 -31.59
C GLU A 48 8.32 -15.38 -31.72
N ALA A 49 9.56 -15.74 -32.07
CA ALA A 49 10.65 -14.79 -32.29
C ALA A 49 10.35 -13.88 -33.47
N THR A 50 10.02 -14.51 -34.60
CA THR A 50 9.67 -13.82 -35.84
C THR A 50 8.43 -12.98 -35.66
N GLU A 51 7.42 -13.47 -34.92
CA GLU A 51 6.22 -12.70 -34.65
C GLU A 51 6.50 -11.47 -33.77
N TYR A 52 7.30 -11.60 -32.71
CA TYR A 52 7.66 -10.47 -31.86
C TYR A 52 8.48 -9.41 -32.61
N LEU A 53 9.48 -9.84 -33.40
CA LEU A 53 10.33 -8.94 -34.18
C LEU A 53 9.56 -8.25 -35.32
N SER A 54 8.60 -8.94 -35.95
CA SER A 54 7.84 -8.42 -37.09
C SER A 54 6.59 -7.62 -36.72
N ARG A 55 5.87 -7.98 -35.65
CA ARG A 55 4.57 -7.35 -35.31
C ARG A 55 4.62 -6.33 -34.18
N ARG A 56 5.54 -6.45 -33.21
CA ARG A 56 5.56 -5.61 -32.00
C ARG A 56 6.57 -4.46 -32.03
N GLY A 57 7.16 -4.15 -33.18
CA GLY A 57 8.25 -3.18 -33.25
C GLY A 57 9.48 -3.64 -32.46
N GLY A 58 9.70 -4.95 -32.34
CA GLY A 58 10.76 -5.51 -31.50
C GLY A 58 12.16 -5.01 -31.85
N ASN A 59 12.41 -4.73 -33.14
CA ASN A 59 13.67 -4.12 -33.59
C ASN A 59 13.84 -2.67 -33.08
N GLU A 60 12.78 -1.86 -33.12
CA GLU A 60 12.81 -0.48 -32.62
C GLU A 60 12.98 -0.44 -31.11
N ILE A 61 12.28 -1.31 -30.37
CA ILE A 61 12.43 -1.44 -28.91
C ILE A 61 13.87 -1.84 -28.58
N MET A 62 14.41 -2.83 -29.29
CA MET A 62 15.80 -3.27 -29.11
C MET A 62 16.79 -2.12 -29.34
N GLU A 63 16.63 -1.39 -30.44
CA GLU A 63 17.50 -0.27 -30.79
C GLU A 63 17.42 0.86 -29.75
N ARG A 64 16.22 1.21 -29.27
CA ARG A 64 16.04 2.21 -28.20
C ARG A 64 16.69 1.79 -26.89
N VAL A 65 16.49 0.53 -26.48
CA VAL A 65 17.08 0.02 -25.23
C VAL A 65 18.59 -0.05 -25.34
N VAL A 66 19.14 -0.55 -26.45
CA VAL A 66 20.59 -0.59 -26.68
C VAL A 66 21.17 0.82 -26.70
N THR A 67 20.56 1.75 -27.43
CA THR A 67 21.03 3.15 -27.49
C THR A 67 21.01 3.79 -26.11
N THR A 68 19.96 3.55 -25.33
CA THR A 68 19.84 4.08 -23.96
C THR A 68 20.86 3.44 -23.03
N ALA A 69 21.11 2.13 -23.14
CA ALA A 69 22.09 1.40 -22.35
C ALA A 69 23.52 1.89 -22.65
N THR A 70 23.89 1.99 -23.92
CA THR A 70 25.18 2.53 -24.35
C THR A 70 25.38 3.96 -23.82
N ARG A 71 24.34 4.80 -23.87
CA ARG A 71 24.41 6.18 -23.38
C ARG A 71 24.56 6.26 -21.86
N GLN A 72 23.89 5.40 -21.10
CA GLN A 72 23.81 5.50 -19.63
C GLN A 72 24.92 4.72 -18.90
N GLY A 73 25.40 3.62 -19.46
CA GLY A 73 26.39 2.76 -18.79
C GLY A 73 27.36 2.05 -19.74
N GLY A 74 27.46 2.50 -20.99
CA GLY A 74 28.40 1.96 -21.97
C GLY A 74 28.16 0.48 -22.27
N ASP A 75 29.24 -0.23 -22.60
CA ASP A 75 29.21 -1.62 -23.04
C ASP A 75 28.71 -2.58 -21.94
N GLU A 76 29.04 -2.29 -20.67
CA GLU A 76 28.60 -3.10 -19.52
C GLU A 76 27.08 -3.12 -19.37
N ALA A 77 26.43 -1.96 -19.53
CA ALA A 77 24.97 -1.87 -19.46
C ALA A 77 24.32 -2.66 -20.60
N VAL A 78 24.89 -2.63 -21.81
CA VAL A 78 24.35 -3.40 -22.93
C VAL A 78 24.53 -4.91 -22.72
N GLU A 79 25.65 -5.34 -22.17
CA GLU A 79 25.87 -6.75 -21.82
C GLU A 79 24.84 -7.23 -20.79
N GLN A 80 24.55 -6.41 -19.78
CA GLN A 80 23.51 -6.73 -18.80
C GLN A 80 22.12 -6.80 -19.45
N VAL A 81 21.76 -5.87 -20.35
CA VAL A 81 20.52 -5.94 -21.13
C VAL A 81 20.46 -7.25 -21.93
N ALA A 82 21.55 -7.64 -22.61
CA ALA A 82 21.63 -8.89 -23.37
C ALA A 82 21.44 -10.11 -22.46
N LYS A 83 22.05 -10.11 -21.27
CA LYS A 83 21.92 -11.18 -20.27
C LYS A 83 20.48 -11.32 -19.76
N PHE A 84 19.81 -10.22 -19.42
CA PHE A 84 18.40 -10.23 -18.97
C PHE A 84 17.47 -10.68 -20.10
N THR A 85 17.64 -10.13 -21.30
CA THR A 85 16.83 -10.48 -22.48
C THR A 85 17.03 -11.94 -22.88
N GLY A 86 18.26 -12.45 -22.83
CA GLY A 86 18.56 -13.86 -23.14
C GLY A 86 18.05 -14.85 -22.09
N LYS A 87 17.79 -14.41 -20.85
CA LYS A 87 17.29 -15.26 -19.75
C LYS A 87 15.77 -15.22 -19.61
N TYR A 88 15.17 -14.04 -19.75
CA TYR A 88 13.76 -13.80 -19.47
C TYR A 88 12.94 -13.43 -20.71
N GLY A 89 13.58 -13.27 -21.87
CA GLY A 89 12.90 -13.11 -23.15
C GLY A 89 12.45 -11.69 -23.46
N PRO A 90 11.46 -11.53 -24.35
CA PRO A 90 11.03 -10.22 -24.87
C PRO A 90 10.42 -9.31 -23.79
N ASP A 91 9.79 -9.87 -22.75
CA ASP A 91 9.23 -9.11 -21.63
C ASP A 91 10.32 -8.32 -20.90
N ALA A 92 11.55 -8.85 -20.85
CA ALA A 92 12.67 -8.14 -20.27
C ALA A 92 13.02 -6.90 -21.09
N LEU A 93 13.01 -7.01 -22.41
CA LEU A 93 13.31 -5.90 -23.30
C LEU A 93 12.23 -4.82 -23.23
N ALA A 94 10.95 -5.22 -23.19
CA ALA A 94 9.83 -4.29 -23.03
C ALA A 94 9.87 -3.58 -21.66
N ALA A 95 10.21 -4.30 -20.59
CA ALA A 95 10.41 -3.73 -19.26
C ALA A 95 11.53 -2.69 -19.22
N LEU A 96 12.65 -2.98 -19.91
CA LEU A 96 13.80 -2.07 -19.99
C LEU A 96 13.49 -0.82 -20.84
N ASP A 97 12.71 -0.94 -21.92
CA ASP A 97 12.29 0.21 -22.74
C ASP A 97 11.38 1.18 -21.98
N ASN A 98 10.61 0.69 -21.01
CA ASN A 98 9.79 1.53 -20.14
C ASN A 98 10.59 2.31 -19.09
N ALA A 99 11.88 2.00 -18.91
CA ALA A 99 12.68 2.57 -17.85
C ALA A 99 13.33 3.90 -18.27
N PRO A 100 13.15 4.99 -17.49
CA PRO A 100 13.88 6.23 -17.76
C PRO A 100 15.40 6.08 -17.51
N SER A 101 15.77 5.17 -16.60
CA SER A 101 17.16 4.84 -16.28
C SER A 101 17.33 3.33 -16.16
N LEU A 102 18.15 2.75 -17.03
CA LEU A 102 18.37 1.31 -17.12
C LEU A 102 19.25 0.80 -15.99
N VAL A 103 20.29 1.54 -15.63
CA VAL A 103 21.28 1.07 -14.64
C VAL A 103 20.66 0.85 -13.24
N PRO A 104 19.87 1.79 -12.67
CA PRO A 104 19.19 1.56 -11.39
C PRO A 104 18.19 0.42 -11.46
N LEU A 105 17.48 0.28 -12.59
CA LEU A 105 16.52 -0.79 -12.78
C LEU A 105 17.20 -2.15 -12.81
N ILE A 106 18.28 -2.30 -13.58
CA ILE A 106 19.01 -3.57 -13.67
C ILE A 106 19.59 -3.97 -12.31
N ARG A 107 20.21 -3.02 -11.58
CA ARG A 107 20.70 -3.27 -10.21
C ARG A 107 19.58 -3.75 -9.29
N THR A 108 18.42 -3.10 -9.36
CA THR A 108 17.26 -3.47 -8.57
C THR A 108 16.74 -4.87 -8.92
N LEU A 109 16.79 -5.25 -10.20
CA LEU A 109 16.38 -6.58 -10.66
C LEU A 109 17.39 -7.67 -10.27
N ASP A 110 18.68 -7.36 -10.22
CA ASP A 110 19.73 -8.28 -9.77
C ASP A 110 19.64 -8.56 -8.26
N ASP A 111 19.16 -7.59 -7.47
CA ASP A 111 18.94 -7.74 -6.02
C ASP A 111 17.71 -8.61 -5.68
N LEU A 112 16.86 -8.94 -6.66
CA LEU A 112 15.67 -9.73 -6.44
C LEU A 112 15.94 -11.25 -6.54
N PRO A 113 15.21 -12.07 -5.75
CA PRO A 113 15.23 -13.52 -5.92
C PRO A 113 14.83 -13.90 -7.35
N PRO A 114 15.49 -14.89 -8.00
CA PRO A 114 15.22 -15.26 -9.39
C PRO A 114 13.76 -15.60 -9.69
N ALA A 115 13.03 -16.13 -8.70
CA ALA A 115 11.60 -16.43 -8.80
C ALA A 115 10.73 -15.18 -8.97
N GLN A 116 11.15 -14.03 -8.41
CA GLN A 116 10.41 -12.78 -8.45
C GLN A 116 10.78 -11.92 -9.67
N VAL A 117 11.97 -12.11 -10.24
CA VAL A 117 12.45 -11.33 -11.40
C VAL A 117 11.49 -11.45 -12.59
N LYS A 118 10.99 -12.66 -12.88
CA LYS A 118 10.05 -12.84 -14.00
C LYS A 118 8.76 -12.05 -13.78
N LEU A 119 8.19 -12.11 -12.58
CA LEU A 119 6.99 -11.37 -12.22
C LEU A 119 7.22 -9.84 -12.27
N ALA A 120 8.37 -9.38 -11.78
CA ALA A 120 8.77 -7.98 -11.85
C ALA A 120 8.87 -7.48 -13.30
N LEU A 121 9.52 -8.25 -14.18
CA LEU A 121 9.65 -7.90 -15.59
C LEU A 121 8.30 -7.84 -16.30
N THR A 122 7.40 -8.80 -16.05
CA THR A 122 6.04 -8.75 -16.62
C THR A 122 5.28 -7.50 -16.16
N LYS A 123 5.42 -7.08 -14.90
CA LYS A 123 4.81 -5.84 -14.41
C LYS A 123 5.43 -4.59 -15.02
N LEU A 124 6.76 -4.54 -15.14
CA LEU A 124 7.48 -3.44 -15.77
C LEU A 124 7.18 -3.33 -17.27
N ALA A 125 6.90 -4.45 -17.93
CA ALA A 125 6.48 -4.51 -19.33
C ALA A 125 5.02 -4.06 -19.54
N ALA A 126 4.23 -3.84 -18.47
CA ALA A 126 2.80 -3.54 -18.54
C ALA A 126 2.50 -2.08 -18.97
N GLY A 127 3.09 -1.61 -20.07
CA GLY A 127 2.80 -0.31 -20.68
C GLY A 127 2.93 0.87 -19.70
N LYS A 128 1.88 1.70 -19.62
CA LYS A 128 1.86 2.91 -18.78
C LYS A 128 2.09 2.61 -17.29
N PRO A 129 1.37 1.67 -16.64
CA PRO A 129 1.68 1.24 -15.27
C PRO A 129 3.13 0.78 -15.07
N GLY A 130 3.68 0.04 -16.04
CA GLY A 130 5.07 -0.41 -16.01
C GLY A 130 6.09 0.74 -16.05
N ARG A 131 5.80 1.78 -16.84
CA ARG A 131 6.59 3.02 -16.90
C ARG A 131 6.54 3.80 -15.58
N GLU A 132 5.36 3.96 -14.99
CA GLU A 132 5.21 4.61 -13.67
C GLU A 132 5.97 3.86 -12.58
N LEU A 133 5.96 2.52 -12.63
CA LEU A 133 6.77 1.68 -11.74
C LEU A 133 8.27 1.90 -11.98
N ALA A 134 8.73 1.95 -13.22
CA ALA A 134 10.13 2.18 -13.53
C ALA A 134 10.62 3.58 -13.13
N GLU A 135 9.77 4.61 -13.26
CA GLU A 135 10.01 5.96 -12.74
C GLU A 135 10.15 5.96 -11.22
N ALA A 136 9.26 5.28 -10.51
CA ALA A 136 9.35 5.18 -9.05
C ALA A 136 10.59 4.40 -8.60
N ILE A 137 11.02 3.37 -9.34
CA ILE A 137 12.29 2.66 -9.07
C ILE A 137 13.48 3.60 -9.27
N ALA A 138 13.44 4.51 -10.25
CA ALA A 138 14.51 5.48 -10.45
C ALA A 138 14.61 6.47 -9.28
N VAL A 139 13.49 6.80 -8.62
CA VAL A 139 13.44 7.76 -7.50
C VAL A 139 13.67 7.09 -6.14
N HIS A 140 12.99 5.96 -5.90
CA HIS A 140 12.93 5.29 -4.59
C HIS A 140 13.70 3.96 -4.55
N GLY A 141 14.27 3.52 -5.67
CA GLY A 141 15.06 2.30 -5.75
C GLY A 141 14.23 1.02 -5.62
N GLY A 142 14.86 -0.03 -5.09
CA GLY A 142 14.25 -1.36 -5.01
C GLY A 142 13.10 -1.50 -4.02
N SER A 143 12.88 -0.53 -3.13
CA SER A 143 11.71 -0.53 -2.24
C SER A 143 10.40 -0.42 -3.03
N ALA A 144 10.37 0.40 -4.09
CA ALA A 144 9.20 0.54 -4.97
C ALA A 144 8.83 -0.79 -5.64
N LEU A 145 9.81 -1.51 -6.17
CA LEU A 145 9.58 -2.78 -6.84
C LEU A 145 9.15 -3.87 -5.85
N ARG A 146 9.81 -3.98 -4.70
CA ARG A 146 9.42 -4.94 -3.65
C ARG A 146 8.00 -4.69 -3.17
N MET A 147 7.61 -3.42 -3.02
CA MET A 147 6.27 -3.08 -2.56
C MET A 147 5.20 -3.38 -3.60
N GLU A 148 5.48 -3.10 -4.86
CA GLU A 148 4.59 -3.47 -5.95
C GLU A 148 4.47 -4.99 -6.10
N LEU A 149 5.53 -5.76 -5.80
CA LEU A 149 5.46 -7.22 -5.78
C LEU A 149 4.65 -7.75 -4.59
N GLN A 150 4.78 -7.13 -3.41
CA GLN A 150 4.05 -7.53 -2.20
C GLN A 150 2.57 -7.15 -2.27
N HIS A 151 2.24 -5.95 -2.76
CA HIS A 151 0.88 -5.45 -2.89
C HIS A 151 0.62 -4.96 -4.32
N PRO A 152 0.26 -5.87 -5.24
CA PRO A 152 0.00 -5.53 -6.64
C PRO A 152 -1.02 -4.40 -6.82
N GLY A 153 -0.62 -3.37 -7.58
CA GLY A 153 -1.46 -2.23 -7.96
C GLY A 153 -1.57 -1.11 -6.92
N VAL A 154 -1.20 -1.37 -5.66
CA VAL A 154 -1.29 -0.37 -4.58
C VAL A 154 0.05 -0.11 -3.89
N GLY A 155 1.02 -1.03 -3.99
CA GLY A 155 2.34 -0.91 -3.34
C GLY A 155 3.12 0.31 -3.82
N LEU A 156 3.07 0.60 -5.13
CA LEU A 156 3.69 1.79 -5.71
C LEU A 156 3.17 3.09 -5.09
N PHE A 157 1.89 3.14 -4.75
CA PHE A 157 1.27 4.32 -4.17
C PHE A 157 1.88 4.65 -2.81
N PHE A 158 2.06 3.66 -1.93
CA PHE A 158 2.62 3.88 -0.59
C PHE A 158 4.01 4.52 -0.66
N VAL A 159 4.83 4.05 -1.59
CA VAL A 159 6.18 4.58 -1.82
C VAL A 159 6.12 6.03 -2.32
N ARG A 160 5.22 6.35 -3.26
CA ARG A 160 5.11 7.71 -3.82
C ARG A 160 4.56 8.73 -2.81
N SER A 161 3.57 8.34 -2.02
CA SER A 161 2.81 9.26 -1.16
C SER A 161 3.42 9.43 0.23
N PHE A 162 4.07 8.39 0.73
CA PHE A 162 4.64 8.33 2.08
C PHE A 162 6.14 8.03 2.10
N GLY A 163 6.78 7.79 0.96
CA GLY A 163 8.22 7.48 0.90
C GLY A 163 8.57 6.23 1.69
N ASP A 164 9.68 6.30 2.43
CA ASP A 164 10.18 5.19 3.25
C ASP A 164 9.20 4.80 4.37
N GLU A 165 8.45 5.76 4.92
CA GLU A 165 7.41 5.46 5.91
C GLU A 165 6.27 4.64 5.34
N GLY A 166 5.97 4.84 4.05
CA GLY A 166 4.98 4.05 3.31
C GLY A 166 5.41 2.63 3.10
N VAL A 167 6.70 2.41 2.82
CA VAL A 167 7.29 1.08 2.68
C VAL A 167 7.19 0.32 4.01
N GLU A 168 7.58 0.97 5.11
CA GLU A 168 7.48 0.37 6.44
C GLU A 168 6.02 0.05 6.81
N LEU A 169 5.10 0.98 6.53
CA LEU A 169 3.68 0.80 6.81
C LEU A 169 3.08 -0.36 6.01
N ALA A 170 3.28 -0.36 4.69
CA ALA A 170 2.74 -1.39 3.81
C ALA A 170 3.34 -2.76 4.13
N SER A 171 4.61 -2.84 4.54
CA SER A 171 5.24 -4.11 4.92
C SER A 171 4.53 -4.86 6.05
N LYS A 172 3.80 -4.14 6.92
CA LYS A 172 3.04 -4.69 8.07
C LYS A 172 1.56 -4.94 7.74
N MET A 173 1.10 -4.55 6.55
CA MET A 173 -0.29 -4.69 6.11
C MET A 173 -0.51 -5.99 5.34
N THR A 174 -1.71 -6.54 5.45
CA THR A 174 -2.24 -7.47 4.45
C THR A 174 -2.59 -6.72 3.17
N THR A 175 -2.67 -7.43 2.04
CA THR A 175 -3.03 -6.80 0.76
C THR A 175 -4.42 -6.15 0.80
N ASP A 176 -5.38 -6.74 1.50
CA ASP A 176 -6.73 -6.15 1.65
C ASP A 176 -6.69 -4.85 2.46
N GLN A 177 -5.93 -4.83 3.56
CA GLN A 177 -5.72 -3.60 4.35
C GLN A 177 -5.04 -2.51 3.52
N ALA A 178 -4.01 -2.87 2.75
CA ALA A 178 -3.33 -1.96 1.86
C ALA A 178 -4.27 -1.39 0.78
N ILE A 179 -5.18 -2.21 0.23
CA ILE A 179 -6.20 -1.76 -0.72
C ILE A 179 -7.18 -0.77 -0.06
N VAL A 180 -7.67 -1.05 1.14
CA VAL A 180 -8.59 -0.16 1.85
C VAL A 180 -7.94 1.20 2.10
N VAL A 181 -6.68 1.22 2.56
CA VAL A 181 -5.97 2.48 2.78
C VAL A 181 -5.71 3.20 1.45
N ALA A 182 -5.26 2.49 0.42
CA ALA A 182 -4.96 3.05 -0.90
C ALA A 182 -6.17 3.74 -1.54
N ARG A 183 -7.39 3.22 -1.35
CA ARG A 183 -8.63 3.86 -1.86
C ARG A 183 -8.86 5.27 -1.34
N HIS A 184 -8.40 5.57 -0.13
CA HIS A 184 -8.53 6.89 0.47
C HIS A 184 -7.25 7.71 0.41
N ALA A 185 -6.24 7.21 -0.29
CA ALA A 185 -4.91 7.72 -0.11
C ALA A 185 -4.64 9.01 -0.89
N ASP A 186 -5.41 9.29 -1.95
CA ASP A 186 -5.45 10.61 -2.58
C ASP A 186 -5.94 11.69 -1.59
N ASP A 187 -6.87 11.34 -0.70
CA ASP A 187 -7.37 12.27 0.31
C ASP A 187 -6.34 12.46 1.42
N ILE A 188 -5.67 11.37 1.84
CA ILE A 188 -4.54 11.45 2.77
C ILE A 188 -3.40 12.30 2.20
N GLY A 189 -3.11 12.17 0.91
CA GLY A 189 -2.05 12.92 0.22
C GLY A 189 -2.30 14.43 0.18
N LYS A 190 -3.57 14.87 0.22
CA LYS A 190 -3.97 16.29 0.25
C LYS A 190 -3.88 16.91 1.64
N LEU A 191 -3.67 16.11 2.69
CA LEU A 191 -3.58 16.62 4.05
C LEU A 191 -2.31 17.46 4.27
N PRO A 192 -2.36 18.50 5.14
CA PRO A 192 -1.17 19.17 5.64
C PRO A 192 -0.17 18.18 6.23
N ALA A 193 1.13 18.46 6.05
CA ALA A 193 2.22 17.55 6.43
C ALA A 193 2.11 17.01 7.87
N THR A 194 1.74 17.87 8.83
CA THR A 194 1.55 17.50 10.24
C THR A 194 0.42 16.50 10.44
N GLN A 195 -0.72 16.70 9.77
CA GLN A 195 -1.87 15.79 9.87
C GLN A 195 -1.59 14.47 9.17
N LYS A 196 -0.91 14.52 8.01
CA LYS A 196 -0.44 13.32 7.31
C LYS A 196 0.49 12.49 8.19
N ALA A 197 1.49 13.12 8.81
CA ALA A 197 2.43 12.44 9.70
C ALA A 197 1.74 11.81 10.92
N GLY A 198 0.80 12.53 11.55
CA GLY A 198 0.01 12.00 12.65
C GLY A 198 -0.83 10.78 12.24
N LEU A 199 -1.49 10.87 11.08
CA LEU A 199 -2.30 9.77 10.55
C LEU A 199 -1.46 8.55 10.18
N VAL A 200 -0.31 8.75 9.52
CA VAL A 200 0.64 7.67 9.21
C VAL A 200 1.18 7.04 10.48
N GLY A 201 1.51 7.82 11.50
CA GLY A 201 1.91 7.32 12.82
C GLY A 201 0.84 6.44 13.46
N MET A 202 -0.43 6.86 13.40
CA MET A 202 -1.56 6.07 13.88
C MET A 202 -1.77 4.79 13.08
N LEU A 203 -1.66 4.86 11.75
CA LEU A 203 -1.73 3.69 10.88
C LEU A 203 -0.61 2.69 11.18
N LYS A 204 0.60 3.16 11.54
CA LYS A 204 1.72 2.30 11.96
C LYS A 204 1.49 1.62 13.31
N GLY A 205 0.88 2.32 14.27
CA GLY A 205 0.64 1.80 15.61
C GLY A 205 -0.61 0.90 15.72
N ASN A 206 -1.67 1.23 14.98
CA ASN A 206 -3.02 0.66 15.15
C ASN A 206 -3.64 0.27 13.79
N THR A 207 -2.87 -0.36 12.90
CA THR A 207 -3.28 -0.66 11.52
C THR A 207 -4.65 -1.35 11.43
N GLU A 208 -4.86 -2.41 12.20
CA GLU A 208 -6.08 -3.21 12.15
C GLU A 208 -7.31 -2.42 12.61
N GLN A 209 -7.18 -1.71 13.74
CA GLN A 209 -8.25 -0.89 14.29
C GLN A 209 -8.62 0.25 13.34
N MET A 210 -7.62 0.87 12.71
CA MET A 210 -7.82 1.98 11.79
C MET A 210 -8.49 1.51 10.49
N VAL A 211 -8.06 0.37 9.93
CA VAL A 211 -8.74 -0.21 8.76
C VAL A 211 -10.18 -0.62 9.10
N GLY A 212 -10.40 -1.20 10.28
CA GLY A 212 -11.75 -1.51 10.75
C GLY A 212 -12.62 -0.27 10.94
N PHE A 213 -12.05 0.82 11.44
CA PHE A 213 -12.72 2.11 11.54
C PHE A 213 -13.07 2.69 10.16
N VAL A 214 -12.14 2.68 9.21
CA VAL A 214 -12.37 3.12 7.82
C VAL A 214 -13.53 2.33 7.21
N GLY A 215 -13.55 1.00 7.39
CA GLY A 215 -14.63 0.14 6.93
C GLY A 215 -15.99 0.57 7.49
N ARG A 216 -16.10 0.68 8.83
CA ARG A 216 -17.34 1.12 9.50
C ARG A 216 -17.80 2.50 9.05
N PHE A 217 -16.86 3.42 8.87
CA PHE A 217 -17.17 4.77 8.43
C PHE A 217 -17.74 4.79 7.01
N VAL A 218 -17.14 4.04 6.08
CA VAL A 218 -17.62 3.95 4.69
C VAL A 218 -19.01 3.33 4.63
N GLU A 219 -19.29 2.32 5.46
CA GLU A 219 -20.62 1.71 5.58
C GLU A 219 -21.66 2.71 6.11
N ALA A 220 -21.31 3.49 7.14
CA ALA A 220 -22.22 4.45 7.73
C ALA A 220 -22.39 5.74 6.92
N ASN A 221 -21.39 6.12 6.13
CA ASN A 221 -21.33 7.38 5.40
C ASN A 221 -20.96 7.15 3.92
N PRO A 222 -21.82 6.50 3.12
CA PRO A 222 -21.53 6.23 1.72
C PRO A 222 -21.32 7.55 0.94
N GLY A 223 -20.22 7.62 0.20
CA GLY A 223 -19.88 8.78 -0.64
C GLY A 223 -19.23 9.96 0.08
N LYS A 224 -19.00 9.88 1.40
CA LYS A 224 -18.27 10.93 2.14
C LYS A 224 -16.78 10.61 2.28
N THR A 225 -15.94 11.64 2.23
CA THR A 225 -14.49 11.53 2.37
C THR A 225 -14.09 11.51 3.85
N LEU A 226 -13.39 10.46 4.28
CA LEU A 226 -12.92 10.32 5.66
C LEU A 226 -11.77 11.26 6.00
N PHE A 227 -10.77 11.36 5.12
CA PHE A 227 -9.53 12.09 5.40
C PHE A 227 -9.59 13.53 4.88
N THR A 228 -10.55 14.31 5.41
CA THR A 228 -10.52 15.77 5.27
C THR A 228 -9.67 16.39 6.38
N VAL A 229 -9.25 17.64 6.21
CA VAL A 229 -8.48 18.37 7.23
C VAL A 229 -9.22 18.41 8.58
N ALA A 230 -10.52 18.68 8.55
CA ALA A 230 -11.35 18.72 9.74
C ALA A 230 -11.48 17.32 10.38
N ALA A 231 -11.82 16.31 9.59
CA ALA A 231 -12.06 14.96 10.12
C ALA A 231 -10.77 14.34 10.65
N THR A 232 -9.65 14.56 9.97
CA THR A 232 -8.33 14.10 10.43
C THR A 232 -7.93 14.80 11.73
N THR A 233 -8.27 16.07 11.91
CA THR A 233 -8.00 16.78 13.19
C THR A 233 -8.75 16.13 14.34
N VAL A 234 -10.03 15.77 14.13
CA VAL A 234 -10.85 15.08 15.11
C VAL A 234 -10.30 13.68 15.40
N ILE A 235 -9.90 12.94 14.37
CA ILE A 235 -9.24 11.61 14.49
C ILE A 235 -7.96 11.69 15.32
N LEU A 236 -7.13 12.70 15.07
CA LEU A 236 -5.86 12.88 15.77
C LEU A 236 -6.02 13.41 17.20
N ALA A 237 -7.09 14.16 17.48
CA ALA A 237 -7.37 14.67 18.82
C ALA A 237 -7.91 13.57 19.75
N GLU A 238 -8.70 12.63 19.24
CA GLU A 238 -9.34 11.58 20.04
C GLU A 238 -9.15 10.15 19.46
N PRO A 239 -7.89 9.70 19.28
CA PRO A 239 -7.60 8.45 18.59
C PRO A 239 -8.16 7.23 19.32
N GLU A 240 -8.05 7.18 20.65
CA GLU A 240 -8.51 6.02 21.43
C GLU A 240 -10.03 5.82 21.37
N ARG A 241 -10.80 6.91 21.34
CA ARG A 241 -12.27 6.86 21.28
C ARG A 241 -12.75 6.41 19.90
N ILE A 242 -12.16 6.97 18.86
CA ILE A 242 -12.53 6.69 17.46
C ILE A 242 -12.11 5.27 17.06
N LEU A 243 -10.90 4.86 17.42
CA LEU A 243 -10.44 3.49 17.20
C LEU A 243 -11.18 2.49 18.11
N GLY A 244 -11.62 2.93 19.29
CA GLY A 244 -12.43 2.18 20.26
C GLY A 244 -13.91 1.97 19.89
N GLY A 245 -14.39 2.61 18.81
CA GLY A 245 -15.70 2.32 18.22
C GLY A 245 -16.67 3.49 18.13
N ASP A 246 -16.29 4.70 18.55
CA ASP A 246 -17.07 5.92 18.32
C ASP A 246 -17.17 6.22 16.81
N GLU A 247 -18.27 6.84 16.40
CA GLU A 247 -18.58 7.09 14.98
C GLU A 247 -18.41 8.57 14.64
N ILE A 248 -17.81 8.84 13.48
CA ILE A 248 -17.76 10.19 12.92
C ILE A 248 -18.94 10.35 11.97
N VAL A 249 -19.82 11.29 12.28
CA VAL A 249 -20.95 11.68 11.42
C VAL A 249 -20.75 13.12 11.00
N PHE A 250 -21.05 13.45 9.74
CA PHE A 250 -21.02 14.85 9.30
C PHE A 250 -22.37 15.49 9.54
N ASP A 251 -22.36 16.68 10.14
CA ASP A 251 -23.54 17.53 10.30
C ASP A 251 -24.06 18.03 8.93
N ALA A 252 -25.16 18.77 8.96
CA ALA A 252 -25.77 19.34 7.75
C ALA A 252 -24.85 20.32 6.99
N ASP A 253 -23.83 20.85 7.68
CA ASP A 253 -22.85 21.80 7.15
C ASP A 253 -21.56 21.10 6.66
N GLY A 254 -21.48 19.77 6.78
CA GLY A 254 -20.34 18.98 6.35
C GLY A 254 -19.17 18.97 7.32
N ASN A 255 -19.36 19.41 8.57
CA ASN A 255 -18.34 19.31 9.61
C ASN A 255 -18.41 17.94 10.30
N PRO A 256 -17.25 17.34 10.62
CA PRO A 256 -17.20 16.07 11.33
C PRO A 256 -17.56 16.27 12.80
N VAL A 257 -18.60 15.58 13.26
CA VAL A 257 -19.02 15.53 14.65
C VAL A 257 -18.82 14.12 15.18
N LEU A 258 -18.18 14.02 16.33
CA LEU A 258 -18.05 12.77 17.09
C LEU A 258 -19.38 12.43 17.74
N ILE A 259 -19.96 11.31 17.36
CA ILE A 259 -21.09 10.72 18.07
C ILE A 259 -20.55 9.49 18.79
N SER A 260 -20.46 9.59 20.13
CA SER A 260 -20.20 8.41 20.95
C SER A 260 -21.40 7.49 20.87
N LYS A 261 -21.27 6.44 20.06
CA LYS A 261 -22.09 5.25 20.24
C LYS A 261 -21.49 4.51 21.42
N SER A 262 -22.28 4.36 22.48
CA SER A 262 -22.15 3.36 23.54
C SER A 262 -21.32 2.15 23.02
N GLY A 263 -20.10 2.00 23.55
CA GLY A 263 -18.97 1.38 22.86
C GLY A 263 -19.10 -0.13 22.57
N PHE A 264 -18.00 -0.76 22.17
CA PHE A 264 -17.91 -2.21 21.87
C PHE A 264 -18.50 -3.12 22.98
N VAL A 265 -18.53 -2.64 24.22
CA VAL A 265 -19.19 -3.29 25.37
C VAL A 265 -20.71 -3.34 25.22
N ASP A 266 -21.34 -2.25 24.77
CA ASP A 266 -22.79 -2.22 24.55
C ASP A 266 -23.18 -3.02 23.28
N ARG A 267 -22.37 -3.00 22.22
CA ARG A 267 -22.58 -3.89 21.06
C ARG A 267 -22.32 -5.36 21.36
N ALA A 268 -21.39 -5.69 22.26
CA ALA A 268 -21.21 -7.05 22.77
C ALA A 268 -22.36 -7.45 23.71
N MET A 269 -22.99 -6.50 24.41
CA MET A 269 -24.22 -6.72 25.16
C MET A 269 -25.48 -6.81 24.28
N GLU A 270 -25.51 -6.16 23.11
CA GLU A 270 -26.61 -6.24 22.14
C GLU A 270 -26.53 -7.52 21.29
N ALA A 271 -25.35 -7.84 20.76
CA ALA A 271 -25.11 -9.12 20.06
C ALA A 271 -25.10 -10.31 21.03
N GLY A 272 -24.66 -10.09 22.27
CA GLY A 272 -24.87 -11.01 23.38
C GLY A 272 -26.31 -11.02 23.89
N GLY A 273 -27.13 -10.03 23.53
CA GLY A 273 -28.53 -9.88 23.94
C GLY A 273 -29.47 -10.83 23.21
N GLU A 274 -29.21 -11.12 21.94
CA GLU A 274 -29.97 -12.14 21.19
C GLU A 274 -29.68 -13.55 21.73
N VAL A 275 -28.43 -13.85 22.12
CA VAL A 275 -28.07 -15.16 22.71
C VAL A 275 -28.42 -15.22 24.21
N ALA A 276 -28.36 -14.10 24.93
CA ALA A 276 -28.77 -14.01 26.33
C ALA A 276 -30.29 -14.05 26.49
N SER A 277 -31.09 -13.67 25.50
CA SER A 277 -32.55 -13.82 25.58
C SER A 277 -32.97 -15.29 25.78
N HIS A 278 -32.17 -16.23 25.26
CA HIS A 278 -32.41 -17.65 25.36
C HIS A 278 -31.82 -18.31 26.62
N VAL A 279 -30.74 -17.74 27.18
CA VAL A 279 -30.10 -18.24 28.43
C VAL A 279 -30.65 -17.54 29.69
N SER A 280 -31.04 -16.28 29.58
CA SER A 280 -31.57 -15.45 30.69
C SER A 280 -32.93 -15.92 31.18
N THR A 281 -33.82 -16.31 30.27
CA THR A 281 -35.17 -16.80 30.65
C THR A 281 -35.13 -18.16 31.36
N ASN A 282 -34.19 -19.04 31.00
CA ASN A 282 -34.14 -20.41 31.56
C ASN A 282 -33.15 -20.60 32.72
N TYR A 283 -32.04 -19.83 32.80
CA TYR A 283 -31.02 -20.02 33.84
C TYR A 283 -30.93 -18.89 34.86
N LEU A 284 -31.05 -17.62 34.45
CA LEU A 284 -30.88 -16.50 35.38
C LEU A 284 -32.12 -16.26 36.25
N ARG A 285 -33.31 -16.49 35.71
CA ARG A 285 -34.57 -16.34 36.47
C ARG A 285 -34.66 -17.28 37.69
N PRO A 286 -34.41 -18.60 37.58
CA PRO A 286 -34.44 -19.47 38.75
C PRO A 286 -33.34 -19.13 39.75
N VAL A 287 -32.12 -18.80 39.28
CA VAL A 287 -31.00 -18.43 40.16
C VAL A 287 -31.28 -17.14 40.94
N TYR A 288 -31.77 -16.10 40.26
CA TYR A 288 -32.15 -14.84 40.89
C TYR A 288 -33.28 -15.03 41.92
N LEU A 289 -34.30 -15.82 41.58
CA LEU A 289 -35.38 -16.13 42.51
C LEU A 289 -34.90 -16.94 43.72
N THR A 290 -33.98 -17.89 43.55
CA THR A 290 -33.38 -18.60 44.69
C THR A 290 -32.52 -17.69 45.56
N VAL A 291 -31.75 -16.78 44.98
CA VAL A 291 -30.94 -15.81 45.75
C VAL A 291 -31.85 -14.86 46.52
N MET A 292 -32.90 -14.34 45.89
CA MET A 292 -33.87 -13.45 46.55
C MET A 292 -34.65 -14.17 47.65
N ALA A 293 -35.00 -15.44 47.46
CA ALA A 293 -35.61 -16.26 48.50
C ALA A 293 -34.65 -16.48 49.68
N PHE A 294 -33.37 -16.73 49.41
CA PHE A 294 -32.35 -16.92 50.44
C PHE A 294 -32.11 -15.64 51.26
N VAL A 295 -32.04 -14.50 50.59
CA VAL A 295 -31.93 -13.19 51.25
C VAL A 295 -33.18 -12.90 52.09
N GLY A 296 -34.37 -13.19 51.57
CA GLY A 296 -35.63 -13.02 52.31
C GLY A 296 -35.66 -13.85 53.60
N VAL A 297 -35.32 -15.13 53.53
CA VAL A 297 -35.27 -16.02 54.71
C VAL A 297 -34.22 -15.54 55.70
N PHE A 298 -33.05 -15.13 55.23
CA PHE A 298 -31.98 -14.60 56.08
C PHE A 298 -32.43 -13.35 56.85
N VAL A 299 -33.10 -12.40 56.18
CA VAL A 299 -33.61 -11.17 56.83
C VAL A 299 -34.66 -11.49 57.88
N VAL A 300 -35.56 -12.45 57.63
CA VAL A 300 -36.59 -12.86 58.59
C VAL A 300 -35.98 -13.53 59.82
N ILE A 301 -35.00 -14.42 59.64
CA ILE A 301 -34.29 -15.08 60.74
C ILE A 301 -33.50 -14.06 61.56
N TRP A 302 -32.77 -13.17 60.88
CA TRP A 302 -32.00 -12.11 61.54
C TRP A 302 -32.90 -11.15 62.32
N GLY A 303 -34.01 -10.71 61.72
CA GLY A 303 -35.00 -9.86 62.37
C GLY A 303 -35.61 -10.53 63.60
N SER A 304 -35.94 -11.82 63.51
CA SER A 304 -36.49 -12.59 64.62
C SER A 304 -35.50 -12.75 65.78
N LEU A 305 -34.23 -13.00 65.48
CA LEU A 305 -33.15 -13.05 66.48
C LEU A 305 -32.93 -11.71 67.18
N LYS A 306 -32.87 -10.61 66.41
CA LYS A 306 -32.78 -9.24 66.96
C LYS A 306 -33.98 -8.92 67.84
N TYR A 307 -35.19 -9.26 67.39
CA TYR A 307 -36.40 -9.02 68.17
C TYR A 307 -36.41 -9.81 69.48
N TRP A 308 -35.99 -11.08 69.45
CA TRP A 308 -35.87 -11.90 70.65
C TRP A 308 -34.82 -11.37 71.63
N ALA A 309 -33.65 -10.94 71.14
CA ALA A 309 -32.60 -10.33 71.94
C ALA A 309 -33.09 -9.05 72.65
N PHE A 310 -33.81 -8.18 71.93
CA PHE A 310 -34.42 -6.99 72.52
C PHE A 310 -35.45 -7.33 73.60
N ARG A 311 -36.26 -8.38 73.39
CA ARG A 311 -37.26 -8.82 74.37
C ARG A 311 -36.59 -9.38 75.63
N LYS A 312 -35.49 -10.14 75.48
CA LYS A 312 -34.72 -10.68 76.60
C LYS A 312 -34.05 -9.57 77.42
N MET A 313 -33.50 -8.54 76.78
CA MET A 313 -32.95 -7.37 77.49
C MET A 313 -34.02 -6.61 78.27
N LYS A 314 -35.22 -6.43 77.69
CA LYS A 314 -36.34 -5.81 78.42
C LYS A 314 -36.82 -6.64 79.62
N ALA A 315 -36.79 -7.97 79.51
CA ALA A 315 -37.15 -8.86 80.62
C ALA A 315 -36.13 -8.78 81.77
N ILE A 316 -34.82 -8.75 81.46
CA ILE A 316 -33.76 -8.60 82.46
C ILE A 316 -33.82 -7.24 83.15
N ALA A 317 -34.09 -6.16 82.39
CA ALA A 317 -34.26 -4.81 82.96
C ALA A 317 -35.48 -4.68 83.90
N LYS A 318 -36.47 -5.57 83.77
CA LYS A 318 -37.67 -5.59 84.62
C LYS A 318 -37.48 -6.38 85.92
N ILE A 319 -36.47 -7.25 85.98
CA ILE A 319 -36.09 -8.02 87.18
C ILE A 319 -35.09 -7.24 88.04
N ALA A 320 -34.32 -6.33 87.44
CA ALA A 320 -33.36 -5.46 88.13
C ALA A 320 -34.00 -4.22 88.79
N LYS A 321 -35.32 -4.14 88.85
CA LYS A 321 -36.10 -3.02 89.38
C LYS A 321 -37.09 -3.53 90.41
#